data_AF-A0A959ZC31-F1
#
_entry.id   AF-A0A959ZC31-F1
#
_cell.length_a   1.000
_cell.length_b   1.000
_cell.length_c   1.000
_cell.angle_alpha   90.00
_cell.angle_beta   90.00
_cell.angle_gamma   90.00
#
_symmetry.space_group_name_H-M   'P 1'
#
loop_
_entity.id
_entity.type
_entity.pdbx_description
1 polymer ?
#
loop_
_entity_poly.entity_id
_entity_poly.type
_entity_poly.pdbx_seq_one_letter_code
_entity_poly.pdbx_strand_id
1 'polypeptide(L)' 'ANKYQYWTNDKGAPTIEEWLKGATEHPGSWWPDWIKWISTKSGAKVPARTPGDGKLKVIEDAPGSYVKIRAE' A
#
# COMPACT_ATOMS: atom_id res chain seq x y z
N ALA A 1 3.46 -4.22 16.86
CA ALA A 1 2.48 -4.77 15.89
C ALA A 1 1.10 -4.76 16.53
N ASN A 2 0.00 -4.72 15.76
CA ASN A 2 -1.39 -4.70 16.26
C ASN A 2 -1.81 -3.43 17.02
N LYS A 3 -1.34 -2.24 16.60
CA LYS A 3 -1.90 -0.97 17.07
C LYS A 3 -3.05 -0.54 16.16
N TYR A 4 -4.05 0.13 16.73
CA TYR A 4 -5.23 0.69 16.05
C TYR A 4 -6.16 -0.36 15.44
N GLN A 5 -7.02 0.09 14.54
CA GLN A 5 -8.06 -0.64 13.84
C GLN A 5 -8.33 0.03 12.49
N TYR A 6 -9.01 -0.69 11.60
CA TYR A 6 -9.50 -0.18 10.32
C TYR A 6 -10.91 -0.71 10.05
N TRP A 7 -11.61 -0.10 9.07
CA TRP A 7 -12.97 -0.47 8.70
C TRP A 7 -13.04 -0.86 7.23
N THR A 8 -13.85 -1.87 6.91
CA THR A 8 -14.14 -2.28 5.53
C THR A 8 -15.64 -2.36 5.29
N ASN A 9 -16.10 -2.00 4.09
CA ASN A 9 -17.48 -2.20 3.66
C ASN A 9 -17.54 -2.44 2.14
N ASP A 10 -17.87 -3.67 1.74
CA ASP A 10 -17.89 -4.09 0.33
C ASP A 10 -19.12 -3.61 -0.45
N LYS A 11 -20.17 -3.14 0.23
CA LYS A 11 -21.44 -2.75 -0.39
C LYS A 11 -21.45 -1.32 -0.92
N GLY A 12 -20.48 -0.49 -0.49
CA GLY A 12 -20.50 0.96 -0.71
C GLY A 12 -21.68 1.64 -0.03
N ALA A 13 -21.74 2.98 -0.08
CA ALA A 13 -22.92 3.75 0.34
C ALA A 13 -22.90 5.17 -0.26
N PRO A 14 -24.06 5.85 -0.38
CA PRO A 14 -24.15 7.24 -0.84
C PRO A 14 -23.50 8.26 0.11
N THR A 15 -23.47 7.98 1.42
CA THR A 15 -22.90 8.86 2.45
C THR A 15 -21.90 8.13 3.34
N ILE A 16 -21.04 8.88 4.02
CA ILE A 16 -20.04 8.32 4.93
C ILE A 16 -20.72 7.67 6.14
N GLU A 17 -21.77 8.31 6.67
CA GLU A 17 -22.54 7.80 7.80
C GLU A 17 -23.19 6.46 7.48
N GLU A 18 -23.77 6.32 6.29
CA GLU A 18 -24.33 5.06 5.81
C GLU A 18 -23.25 4.01 5.53
N TRP A 19 -22.10 4.41 4.98
CA TRP A 19 -20.96 3.52 4.78
C TRP A 19 -20.48 2.95 6.10
N LEU A 20 -20.35 3.81 7.13
CA LEU A 20 -19.85 3.42 8.45
C LEU A 20 -20.81 2.50 9.20
N LYS A 21 -22.13 2.72 9.09
CA LYS A 21 -23.15 1.82 9.68
C LYS A 21 -23.07 0.39 9.15
N GLY A 22 -22.66 0.22 7.89
CA GLY A 22 -22.49 -1.09 7.25
C GLY A 22 -21.06 -1.64 7.34
N ALA A 23 -20.12 -0.88 7.90
CA ALA A 23 -18.72 -1.27 7.93
C ALA A 23 -18.41 -2.25 9.08
N THR A 24 -17.45 -3.13 8.83
CA THR A 24 -16.90 -4.04 9.85
C THR A 24 -15.58 -3.47 10.37
N GLU A 25 -15.44 -3.37 11.69
CA GLU A 25 -14.18 -2.98 12.34
C GLU A 25 -13.24 -4.19 12.43
N HIS A 26 -11.97 -3.98 12.12
CA HIS A 26 -10.91 -4.98 12.19
C HIS A 26 -9.75 -4.45 13.02
N PRO A 27 -9.23 -5.22 14.00
CA PRO A 27 -8.09 -4.80 14.79
C PRO A 27 -6.79 -4.80 13.97
N GLY A 28 -5.88 -3.87 14.28
CA GLY A 28 -4.55 -3.77 13.69
C GLY A 28 -4.47 -2.89 12.45
N SER A 29 -3.37 -3.04 11.69
CA SER A 29 -3.13 -2.26 10.47
C SER A 29 -3.97 -2.79 9.31
N TRP A 30 -4.38 -1.89 8.42
CA TRP A 30 -5.04 -2.23 7.15
C TRP A 30 -4.09 -2.83 6.11
N TRP A 31 -2.76 -2.75 6.30
CA TRP A 31 -1.76 -3.24 5.34
C TRP A 31 -1.96 -4.71 4.91
N PRO A 32 -2.28 -5.67 5.80
CA PRO A 32 -2.51 -7.06 5.39
C PRO A 32 -3.72 -7.23 4.47
N ASP A 33 -4.80 -6.48 4.69
CA ASP A 33 -5.98 -6.51 3.83
C ASP A 33 -5.66 -5.97 2.43
N TRP A 34 -4.94 -4.85 2.39
CA TRP A 34 -4.47 -4.30 1.11
C TRP A 34 -3.51 -5.23 0.38
N ILE A 35 -2.58 -5.89 1.08
CA ILE A 35 -1.69 -6.89 0.49
C ILE A 35 -2.49 -8.05 -0.11
N LYS A 36 -3.54 -8.52 0.59
CA LYS A 36 -4.44 -9.55 0.06
C LYS A 36 -5.10 -9.08 -1.23
N TRP A 37 -5.66 -7.87 -1.25
CA TRP A 37 -6.30 -7.29 -2.43
C TRP A 37 -5.34 -7.07 -3.61
N ILE A 38 -4.17 -6.48 -3.39
CA ILE A 38 -3.21 -6.18 -4.48
C ILE A 38 -2.56 -7.45 -5.01
N SER A 39 -2.40 -8.49 -4.18
CA SER A 39 -1.78 -9.76 -4.61
C SER A 39 -2.56 -10.42 -5.74
N THR A 40 -3.90 -10.35 -5.72
CA THR A 40 -4.76 -10.90 -6.79
C THR A 40 -4.67 -10.10 -8.10
N LYS A 41 -4.04 -8.91 -8.05
CA LYS A 41 -3.88 -8.00 -9.19
C LYS A 41 -2.42 -7.88 -9.65
N SER A 42 -1.49 -8.56 -8.99
CA SER A 42 -0.04 -8.42 -9.21
C SER A 42 0.58 -9.48 -10.12
N GLY A 43 -0.23 -10.34 -10.75
CA GLY A 43 0.25 -11.42 -11.61
C GLY A 43 0.95 -12.55 -10.85
N ALA A 44 1.61 -13.43 -11.60
CA ALA A 44 2.34 -14.57 -11.02
C ALA A 44 3.65 -14.12 -10.36
N LYS A 45 4.09 -14.88 -9.35
CA LYS A 45 5.42 -14.69 -8.75
C LYS A 45 6.50 -15.04 -9.76
N VAL A 46 7.53 -14.20 -9.82
CA VAL A 46 8.72 -14.37 -10.66
C VAL A 46 9.98 -14.21 -9.79
N PRO A 47 11.16 -14.69 -10.23
CA PRO A 47 12.41 -14.39 -9.54
C PRO A 47 12.59 -12.88 -9.33
N ALA A 48 13.15 -12.52 -8.17
CA ALA A 48 13.43 -11.12 -7.85
C ALA A 48 14.42 -10.53 -8.86
N ARG A 49 14.21 -9.27 -9.24
CA ARG A 49 15.07 -8.54 -10.19
C ARG A 49 16.10 -7.72 -9.42
N THR A 50 17.32 -7.59 -9.95
CA THR A 50 18.31 -6.67 -9.40
C THR A 50 18.13 -5.28 -10.01
N PRO A 51 18.11 -4.20 -9.21
CA PRO A 51 18.16 -2.85 -9.74
C PRO A 51 19.38 -2.68 -10.65
N GLY A 52 19.15 -2.21 -11.89
CA GLY A 52 20.23 -2.01 -12.88
C GLY A 52 20.38 -3.12 -13.93
N ASP A 53 19.77 -4.30 -13.78
CA ASP A 53 19.88 -5.41 -14.75
C ASP A 53 19.18 -5.13 -16.10
N GLY A 54 18.39 -4.06 -16.18
CA GLY A 54 17.66 -3.66 -17.38
C GLY A 54 18.40 -2.63 -18.22
N LYS A 55 17.63 -1.87 -19.03
CA LYS A 55 18.18 -0.78 -19.86
C LYS A 55 18.58 0.47 -19.05
N LEU A 56 18.14 0.57 -17.81
CA LEU A 56 18.34 1.74 -16.95
C LEU A 56 19.42 1.44 -15.92
N LYS A 57 20.46 2.28 -15.88
CA LYS A 57 21.53 2.19 -14.88
C LYS A 57 21.07 2.74 -13.54
N VAL A 58 21.64 2.20 -12.46
CA VAL A 58 21.50 2.78 -11.11
C VAL A 58 22.15 4.16 -11.11
N ILE A 59 21.47 5.15 -10.53
CA ILE A 59 21.92 6.55 -10.47
C ILE A 59 22.56 6.83 -9.11
N GLU A 60 21.86 6.53 -8.03
CA GLU A 60 22.31 6.69 -6.64
C GLU A 60 21.53 5.74 -5.71
N ASP A 61 22.00 5.55 -4.48
CA ASP A 61 21.29 4.78 -3.47
C ASP A 61 20.02 5.50 -3.00
N ALA A 62 18.97 4.73 -2.73
CA ALA A 62 17.77 5.23 -2.05
C ALA A 62 18.14 5.85 -0.68
N PRO A 63 17.48 6.94 -0.24
CA PRO A 63 16.22 7.47 -0.75
C PRO A 63 16.38 8.54 -1.86
N GLY A 64 17.58 8.68 -2.42
CA GLY A 64 17.87 9.68 -3.45
C GLY A 64 18.12 11.08 -2.89
N SER A 65 18.58 11.95 -3.78
CA SER A 65 18.94 13.33 -3.51
C SER A 65 17.72 14.24 -3.35
N TYR A 66 16.66 14.00 -4.11
CA TYR A 66 15.48 14.89 -4.17
C TYR A 66 14.78 15.02 -2.81
N VAL A 67 14.62 13.91 -2.06
CA VAL A 67 13.98 13.95 -0.73
C VAL A 67 14.83 14.67 0.33
N LYS A 68 16.12 14.88 0.06
CA LYS A 68 17.07 15.52 1.00
C LYS A 68 17.12 17.04 0.82
N ILE A 69 16.48 17.57 -0.22
CA ILE A 69 16.40 19.02 -0.46
C ILE A 69 15.59 19.65 0.67
N ARG A 70 16.13 20.72 1.26
CA ARG A 70 15.44 21.52 2.28
C ARG A 70 14.75 22.70 1.62
N ALA A 71 13.61 23.11 2.19
CA ALA A 71 13.00 24.39 1.85
C ALA A 71 13.90 25.54 2.35
N GLU A 72 13.93 26.63 1.60
CA GLU A 72 14.57 27.90 1.99
C GLU A 72 13.82 28.59 3.13
#